data_AF-A0A3R9MJE6-F1
#
_entry.id   AF-A0A3R9MJE6-F1
#
_cell.length_a   1.000
_cell.length_b   1.000
_cell.length_c   1.000
_cell.angle_alpha   90.00
_cell.angle_beta   90.00
_cell.angle_gamma   90.00
#
_symmetry.space_group_name_H-M   'P 1'
#
loop_
_entity.id
_entity.type
_entity.pdbx_description
1 polymer ?
#
loop_
_entity_poly.entity_id
_entity_poly.type
_entity_poly.pdbx_seq_one_letter_code
_entity_poly.pdbx_strand_id
1 'polypeptide(L)' 'MAKNTKQTSAKVATKASKALRDGRSSARTKSIAGSALSQTRKK' A
#
# COMPACT_ATOMS: atom_id res chain seq x y z
N MET A 1 -21.86 -3.24 9.87
CA MET A 1 -20.85 -3.32 8.77
C MET A 1 -19.95 -4.52 9.04
N ALA A 2 -19.78 -5.42 8.08
CA ALA A 2 -18.93 -6.60 8.26
C ALA A 2 -17.44 -6.22 8.30
N LYS A 3 -16.66 -6.84 9.18
CA LYS A 3 -15.21 -6.61 9.29
C LYS A 3 -14.51 -7.21 8.07
N ASN A 4 -13.80 -6.38 7.31
CA ASN A 4 -12.94 -6.86 6.22
C ASN A 4 -11.64 -7.44 6.79
N THR A 5 -11.40 -8.73 6.53
CA THR A 5 -10.21 -9.47 6.98
C THR A 5 -9.17 -9.65 5.87
N LYS A 6 -9.47 -9.22 4.64
CA LYS A 6 -8.52 -9.26 3.51
C LYS A 6 -7.45 -8.20 3.75
N GLN A 7 -6.20 -8.57 3.51
CA GLN A 7 -5.05 -7.71 3.78
C GLN A 7 -4.06 -7.78 2.62
N THR A 8 -3.33 -6.70 2.41
CA THR A 8 -2.27 -6.62 1.42
C THR A 8 -1.08 -7.49 1.84
N SER A 9 -0.56 -8.28 0.91
CA SER A 9 0.58 -9.15 1.16
C SER A 9 1.86 -8.34 1.37
N ALA A 10 2.83 -8.91 2.11
CA ALA A 10 4.11 -8.26 2.39
C ALA A 10 4.86 -7.85 1.11
N LYS A 11 4.80 -8.68 0.05
CA LYS A 11 5.43 -8.38 -1.24
C LYS A 11 4.86 -7.12 -1.88
N VAL A 12 3.54 -6.94 -1.83
CA VAL A 12 2.86 -5.76 -2.39
C VAL A 12 3.11 -4.54 -1.51
N ALA A 13 3.12 -4.71 -0.18
CA ALA A 13 3.49 -3.65 0.76
C ALA A 13 4.87 -3.07 0.44
N THR A 14 5.89 -3.92 0.26
CA THR A 14 7.24 -3.47 -0.08
C THR A 14 7.28 -2.68 -1.40
N LYS A 15 6.53 -3.13 -2.42
CA LYS A 15 6.43 -2.40 -3.70
C LYS A 15 5.75 -1.03 -3.52
N ALA A 16 4.67 -0.98 -2.74
CA ALA A 16 3.96 0.27 -2.43
C ALA A 16 4.86 1.26 -1.66
N SER A 17 5.61 0.81 -0.65
CA SER A 17 6.58 1.66 0.06
C SER A 17 7.66 2.20 -0.87
N LYS A 18 8.15 1.39 -1.83
CA LYS A 18 9.10 1.86 -2.85
C LYS A 18 8.47 2.91 -3.76
N ALA A 19 7.23 2.71 -4.20
CA ALA A 19 6.51 3.66 -5.05
C ALA A 19 6.27 5.02 -4.35
N LEU A 20 6.01 5.03 -3.04
CA LEU A 20 5.91 6.28 -2.28
C LEU A 20 7.24 7.05 -2.21
N ARG A 21 8.36 6.33 -2.15
CA ARG A 21 9.70 6.88 -2.01
C ARG A 21 10.36 7.21 -3.36
N ASP A 22 9.85 6.67 -4.46
CA ASP A 22 10.35 6.98 -5.81
C ASP A 22 9.88 8.39 -6.22
N GLY A 23 10.84 9.28 -6.46
CA GLY A 23 10.62 10.66 -6.89
C GLY A 23 9.93 10.77 -8.27
N ARG A 24 9.94 9.70 -9.08
CA ARG A 24 9.31 9.65 -10.40
C ARG A 24 7.86 9.15 -10.38
N SER A 25 7.36 8.71 -9.22
CA SER A 25 5.98 8.20 -9.12
C SER A 25 4.95 9.33 -9.15
N SER A 26 3.94 9.18 -10.02
CA SER A 26 2.82 10.11 -10.12
C SER A 26 2.03 10.22 -8.81
N ALA A 27 1.33 11.35 -8.60
CA ALA A 27 0.48 11.55 -7.43
C ALA A 27 -0.59 10.44 -7.28
N ARG A 28 -1.14 9.96 -8.39
CA ARG A 28 -2.10 8.86 -8.42
C ARG A 28 -1.47 7.56 -7.91
N THR A 29 -0.27 7.24 -8.37
CA THR A 29 0.47 6.05 -7.93
C THR A 29 0.76 6.12 -6.44
N LYS A 30 1.15 7.28 -5.92
CA LYS A 30 1.40 7.48 -4.48
C LYS A 30 0.13 7.30 -3.65
N SER A 31 -1.01 7.80 -4.12
CA SER A 31 -2.30 7.59 -3.44
C SER A 31 -2.68 6.11 -3.37
N ILE A 32 -2.57 5.38 -4.47
CA ILE A 32 -2.84 3.92 -4.51
C ILE A 32 -1.88 3.17 -3.58
N ALA A 33 -0.59 3.53 -3.59
CA ALA A 33 0.40 2.92 -2.72
C ALA A 33 0.10 3.18 -1.23
N GLY A 34 -0.33 4.38 -0.87
CA GLY A 34 -0.76 4.72 0.49
C GLY A 34 -1.95 3.87 0.94
N SER A 35 -2.97 3.73 0.08
CA SER A 35 -4.14 2.88 0.35
C SER A 35 -3.74 1.41 0.56
N ALA A 36 -2.87 0.88 -0.31
CA ALA A 36 -2.35 -0.48 -0.19
C ALA A 36 -1.57 -0.70 1.12
N LEU A 37 -0.76 0.27 1.55
CA LEU A 37 -0.04 0.19 2.82
C LEU A 37 -0.94 0.22 4.04
N SER A 38 -2.01 1.03 4.02
CA SER A 38 -3.00 1.07 5.10
C SER A 38 -3.71 -0.27 5.31
N GLN A 39 -3.75 -1.13 4.29
CA GLN A 39 -4.38 -2.45 4.32
C GLN A 39 -3.38 -3.58 4.60
N THR A 40 -2.15 -3.26 5.01
CA THR A 40 -1.14 -4.27 5.35
C THR A 40 -1.31 -4.79 6.77
N ARG A 41 -0.90 -6.05 6.98
CA ARG A 41 -0.88 -6.64 8.32
C ARG A 41 0.15 -5.92 9.18
N LYS A 42 -0.29 -5.43 10.35
CA LYS A 42 0.63 -5.00 11.42
C LYS A 42 1.40 -6.22 11.92
N LYS A 43 2.71 -6.05 12.14
CA LYS A 43 3.56 -7.08 12.72
C LYS A 43 3.32 -7.17 14.22
#